data_AF-A0AAJ5W4W5-F1
#
_entry.id   AF-A0AAJ5W4W5-F1
#
_cell.length_a   1.000
_cell.length_b   1.000
_cell.length_c   1.000
_cell.angle_alpha   90.00
_cell.angle_beta   90.00
_cell.angle_gamma   90.00
#
_symmetry.space_group_name_H-M   'P 1'
#
loop_
_entity.id
_entity.type
_entity.pdbx_description
1 polymer ?
#
loop_
_entity_poly.entity_id
_entity_poly.type
_entity_poly.pdbx_seq_one_letter_code
_entity_poly.pdbx_strand_id
1 'polypeptide(L)'
;MKKLFIIAFLMLLTLQSAFSQTKKIEDLYNEYTLVRNTPNRKATKEKSLALLERATELNEKQVTNVNYHLARLHEEEKEPELAIPYYEKVIKIVPGYYVAQRALGFINLKKCEALGHKVTAAAQAKNESLYNESFKAYKKQVLLTIPYFEKSQACDADDNTLNILTGLYKSIKATQSLTTLDSRLKELAKDCVSLLDE
;
A
#
# COMPACT_ATOMS: atom_id res chain seq x y z
N MET A 1 -17.85 61.98 -2.59
CA MET A 1 -16.85 61.44 -1.64
C MET A 1 -17.41 60.41 -0.66
N LYS A 2 -18.54 60.67 0.04
CA LYS A 2 -19.14 59.68 0.99
C LYS A 2 -19.52 58.32 0.38
N LYS A 3 -20.05 58.28 -0.85
CA LYS A 3 -20.43 57.00 -1.51
C LYS A 3 -19.23 56.14 -1.91
N LEU A 4 -18.08 56.74 -2.27
CA LEU A 4 -16.86 56.01 -2.58
C LEU A 4 -16.25 55.38 -1.31
N PHE A 5 -16.32 56.09 -0.18
CA PHE A 5 -15.87 55.59 1.12
C PHE A 5 -16.69 54.39 1.62
N ILE A 6 -18.00 54.42 1.41
CA ILE A 6 -18.90 53.31 1.80
C ILE A 6 -18.63 52.07 0.94
N ILE A 7 -18.37 52.23 -0.36
CA ILE A 7 -18.04 51.11 -1.27
C ILE A 7 -16.67 50.50 -0.93
N ALA A 8 -15.67 51.34 -0.62
CA ALA A 8 -14.34 50.86 -0.19
C ALA A 8 -14.40 50.13 1.16
N PHE A 9 -15.22 50.61 2.10
CA PHE A 9 -15.43 49.97 3.40
C PHE A 9 -16.17 48.62 3.29
N LEU A 10 -17.14 48.52 2.36
CA LEU A 10 -17.83 47.25 2.06
C LEU A 10 -16.92 46.21 1.39
N MET A 11 -16.01 46.60 0.49
CA MET A 11 -15.01 45.68 -0.07
C MET A 11 -14.00 45.18 0.97
N LEU A 12 -13.60 46.02 1.93
CA LEU A 12 -12.70 45.62 3.02
C LEU A 12 -13.35 44.61 3.97
N LEU A 13 -14.66 44.70 4.21
CA LEU A 13 -15.42 43.74 5.02
C LEU A 13 -15.62 42.39 4.31
N THR A 14 -15.75 42.36 2.98
CA THR A 14 -15.84 41.08 2.23
C THR A 14 -14.50 40.39 2.02
N LEU A 15 -13.37 41.09 2.22
CA LEU A 15 -12.03 40.49 2.18
C LEU A 15 -11.66 39.79 3.51
N GLN A 16 -12.27 40.18 4.64
CA GLN A 16 -11.97 39.57 5.95
C GLN A 16 -12.61 38.18 6.16
N SER A 17 -13.67 37.85 5.42
CA SER A 17 -14.33 36.55 5.49
C SER A 17 -13.70 35.45 4.62
N ALA A 18 -12.61 35.75 3.90
CA ALA A 18 -11.89 34.78 3.07
C ALA A 18 -10.74 34.06 3.81
N PHE A 19 -10.35 34.49 5.01
CA PHE A 19 -9.48 33.70 5.89
C PHE A 19 -10.34 32.68 6.63
N SER A 20 -10.88 31.70 5.91
CA SER A 20 -11.33 30.46 6.52
C SER A 20 -10.16 29.89 7.31
N GLN A 21 -10.27 29.87 8.63
CA GLN A 21 -9.22 29.39 9.53
C GLN A 21 -8.93 27.93 9.18
N THR A 22 -7.83 27.69 8.46
CA THR A 22 -7.40 26.33 8.12
C THR A 22 -7.25 25.55 9.42
N LYS A 23 -8.01 24.45 9.57
CA LYS A 23 -7.93 23.61 10.78
C LYS A 23 -6.49 23.21 11.03
N LYS A 24 -6.10 23.15 12.31
CA LYS A 24 -4.77 22.65 12.69
C LYS A 24 -4.64 21.20 12.23
N ILE A 25 -3.42 20.80 11.86
CA ILE A 25 -3.17 19.43 11.40
C ILE A 25 -3.53 18.39 12.47
N GLU A 26 -3.31 18.73 13.75
CA GLU A 26 -3.67 17.91 14.90
C GLU A 26 -5.19 17.65 14.97
N ASP A 27 -6.01 18.68 14.77
CA ASP A 27 -7.47 18.54 14.75
C ASP A 27 -7.93 17.62 13.62
N LEU A 28 -7.34 17.77 12.43
CA LEU A 28 -7.62 16.90 11.28
C LEU A 28 -7.23 15.45 11.55
N TYR A 29 -6.08 15.24 12.19
CA TYR A 29 -5.60 13.92 12.55
C TYR A 29 -6.53 13.26 13.58
N ASN A 30 -6.94 14.00 14.61
CA ASN A 30 -7.92 13.54 15.60
C ASN A 30 -9.24 13.15 14.95
N GLU A 31 -9.79 13.99 14.05
CA GLU A 31 -11.01 13.65 13.31
C GLU A 31 -10.87 12.40 12.45
N TYR A 32 -9.71 12.17 11.83
CA TYR A 32 -9.41 10.95 11.10
C TYR A 32 -9.39 9.72 12.03
N THR A 33 -8.73 9.81 13.19
CA THR A 33 -8.67 8.68 14.14
C THR A 33 -10.05 8.23 14.62
N LEU A 34 -11.00 9.16 14.75
CA LEU A 34 -12.38 8.86 15.13
C LEU A 34 -13.15 8.08 14.05
N VAL A 35 -12.81 8.25 12.77
CA VAL A 35 -13.56 7.62 11.66
C VAL A 35 -12.86 6.43 11.03
N ARG A 36 -11.53 6.29 11.17
CA ARG A 36 -10.72 5.30 10.43
C ARG A 36 -11.14 3.84 10.59
N ASN A 37 -11.76 3.51 11.72
CA ASN A 37 -12.26 2.17 12.04
C ASN A 37 -13.79 2.08 11.99
N THR A 38 -14.47 3.07 11.41
CA THR A 38 -15.93 3.11 11.28
C THR A 38 -16.37 2.63 9.89
N PRO A 39 -17.64 2.20 9.71
CA PRO A 39 -18.17 1.86 8.40
C PRO A 39 -18.27 3.03 7.40
N ASN A 40 -18.04 4.28 7.83
CA ASN A 40 -18.15 5.45 6.98
C ASN A 40 -16.92 5.61 6.07
N ARG A 41 -16.83 4.74 5.07
CA ARG A 41 -15.72 4.65 4.10
C ARG A 41 -15.44 5.96 3.39
N LYS A 42 -16.49 6.68 2.97
CA LYS A 42 -16.37 7.97 2.30
C LYS A 42 -15.66 9.00 3.18
N ALA A 43 -16.13 9.18 4.41
CA ALA A 43 -15.52 10.14 5.33
C ALA A 43 -14.07 9.76 5.68
N THR A 44 -13.79 8.47 5.87
CA THR A 44 -12.42 7.97 6.11
C THR A 44 -11.50 8.27 4.94
N LYS A 45 -11.94 8.03 3.70
CA LYS A 45 -11.17 8.31 2.47
C LYS A 45 -10.88 9.80 2.34
N GLU A 46 -11.92 10.64 2.46
CA GLU A 46 -11.79 12.10 2.38
C GLU A 46 -10.83 12.67 3.42
N LYS A 47 -10.95 12.24 4.69
CA LYS A 47 -10.04 12.69 5.76
C LYS A 47 -8.62 12.18 5.58
N SER A 48 -8.45 10.94 5.11
CA SER A 48 -7.12 10.38 4.85
C SER A 48 -6.41 11.16 3.73
N LEU A 49 -7.11 11.45 2.63
CA LEU A 49 -6.54 12.22 1.51
C LEU A 49 -6.20 13.65 1.94
N ALA A 50 -7.08 14.32 2.67
CA ALA A 50 -6.81 15.67 3.20
C ALA A 50 -5.58 15.73 4.13
N LEU A 51 -5.34 14.66 4.91
CA LEU A 51 -4.13 14.53 5.72
C LEU A 51 -2.88 14.32 4.87
N LEU A 52 -2.96 13.48 3.83
CA LEU A 52 -1.82 13.19 2.94
C LEU A 52 -1.44 14.38 2.05
N GLU A 53 -2.38 15.26 1.69
CA GLU A 53 -2.09 16.54 1.05
C GLU A 53 -1.20 17.44 1.92
N ARG A 54 -1.30 17.29 3.24
CA ARG A 54 -0.52 18.02 4.25
C ARG A 54 0.52 17.14 4.92
N ALA A 55 1.01 16.09 4.24
CA ALA A 55 1.89 15.09 4.84
C ALA A 55 3.19 15.65 5.44
N THR A 56 3.67 16.81 4.99
CA THR A 56 4.86 17.46 5.56
C THR A 56 4.64 18.03 6.96
N GLU A 57 3.38 18.21 7.37
CA GLU A 57 2.99 18.64 8.71
C GLU A 57 2.76 17.45 9.66
N LEU A 58 2.80 16.22 9.14
CA LEU A 58 2.64 14.99 9.90
C LEU A 58 4.00 14.37 10.21
N ASN A 59 4.10 13.68 11.34
CA ASN A 59 5.26 12.84 11.60
C ASN A 59 5.18 11.53 10.78
N GLU A 60 6.31 10.82 10.67
CA GLU A 60 6.41 9.60 9.87
C GLU A 60 5.39 8.52 10.30
N LYS A 61 5.13 8.41 11.59
CA LYS A 61 4.16 7.47 12.16
C LYS A 61 2.73 7.78 11.74
N GLN A 62 2.33 9.04 11.80
CA GLN A 62 1.03 9.50 11.33
C GLN A 62 0.87 9.26 9.83
N VAL A 63 1.88 9.61 9.04
CA VAL A 63 1.89 9.33 7.59
C VAL A 63 1.73 7.83 7.33
N THR A 64 2.46 6.99 8.04
CA THR A 64 2.40 5.53 7.89
C THR A 64 1.02 4.99 8.23
N ASN A 65 0.44 5.41 9.35
CA ASN A 65 -0.91 5.03 9.77
C ASN A 65 -1.97 5.44 8.72
N VAL A 66 -1.94 6.69 8.24
CA VAL A 66 -2.91 7.17 7.24
C VAL A 66 -2.79 6.37 5.94
N ASN A 67 -1.57 6.15 5.43
CA ASN A 67 -1.36 5.35 4.23
C ASN A 67 -1.84 3.90 4.41
N TYR A 68 -1.53 3.26 5.54
CA TYR A 68 -1.96 1.89 5.83
C TYR A 68 -3.49 1.74 5.82
N HIS A 69 -4.20 2.61 6.54
CA HIS A 69 -5.66 2.54 6.60
C HIS A 69 -6.32 2.88 5.26
N LEU A 70 -5.76 3.82 4.49
CA LEU A 70 -6.26 4.13 3.15
C LEU A 70 -6.04 2.97 2.17
N ALA A 71 -4.89 2.30 2.26
CA ALA A 71 -4.61 1.10 1.48
C ALA A 71 -5.62 -0.03 1.78
N ARG A 72 -5.85 -0.31 3.07
CA ARG A 72 -6.85 -1.28 3.52
C ARG A 72 -8.25 -0.94 3.04
N LEU A 73 -8.62 0.34 3.11
CA LEU A 73 -9.92 0.79 2.63
C LEU A 73 -10.11 0.49 1.14
N HIS A 74 -9.10 0.73 0.31
CA HIS A 74 -9.14 0.36 -1.10
C HIS A 74 -9.26 -1.16 -1.31
N GLU A 75 -8.57 -1.99 -0.52
CA GLU A 75 -8.77 -3.44 -0.59
C GLU A 75 -10.20 -3.88 -0.21
N GLU A 76 -10.76 -3.28 0.84
CA GLU A 76 -12.15 -3.52 1.29
C GLU A 76 -13.20 -3.02 0.29
N GLU A 77 -12.85 -2.05 -0.55
CA GLU A 77 -13.64 -1.57 -1.70
C GLU A 77 -13.41 -2.41 -2.97
N LYS A 78 -12.61 -3.48 -2.90
CA LYS A 78 -12.22 -4.34 -4.04
C LYS A 78 -11.44 -3.57 -5.13
N GLU A 79 -10.69 -2.55 -4.71
CA GLU A 79 -9.81 -1.72 -5.54
C GLU A 79 -8.32 -1.96 -5.20
N PRO A 80 -7.80 -3.20 -5.21
CA PRO A 80 -6.45 -3.50 -4.71
C PRO A 80 -5.34 -2.77 -5.47
N GLU A 81 -5.52 -2.45 -6.75
CA GLU A 81 -4.53 -1.68 -7.52
C GLU A 81 -4.34 -0.26 -6.98
N LEU A 82 -5.40 0.35 -6.43
CA LEU A 82 -5.32 1.68 -5.79
C LEU A 82 -4.67 1.60 -4.41
N ALA A 83 -4.66 0.43 -3.76
CA ALA A 83 -4.02 0.23 -2.47
C ALA A 83 -2.48 0.17 -2.54
N ILE A 84 -1.93 -0.31 -3.66
CA ILE A 84 -0.48 -0.53 -3.85
C ILE A 84 0.37 0.69 -3.48
N PRO A 85 0.16 1.90 -4.05
CA PRO A 85 1.04 3.03 -3.77
C PRO A 85 1.05 3.42 -2.27
N TYR A 86 -0.07 3.22 -1.58
CA TYR A 86 -0.17 3.50 -0.15
C TYR A 86 0.55 2.44 0.69
N TYR A 87 0.43 1.15 0.36
CA TYR A 87 1.23 0.11 1.01
C TYR A 87 2.73 0.25 0.72
N GLU A 88 3.12 0.62 -0.50
CA GLU A 88 4.51 0.93 -0.85
C GLU A 88 5.06 2.08 -0.01
N LYS A 89 4.23 3.12 0.22
CA LYS A 89 4.59 4.22 1.13
C LYS A 89 4.79 3.74 2.57
N VAL A 90 3.93 2.83 3.05
CA VAL A 90 4.07 2.22 4.38
C VAL A 90 5.39 1.47 4.51
N ILE A 91 5.70 0.54 3.61
CA ILE A 91 6.93 -0.26 3.69
C ILE A 91 8.19 0.55 3.39
N LYS A 92 8.07 1.72 2.76
CA LYS A 92 9.18 2.66 2.61
C LYS A 92 9.55 3.33 3.93
N ILE A 93 8.56 3.64 4.78
CA ILE A 93 8.78 4.28 6.08
C ILE A 93 9.09 3.22 7.15
N VAL A 94 8.34 2.12 7.15
CA VAL A 94 8.48 1.01 8.10
C VAL A 94 8.64 -0.30 7.32
N PRO A 95 9.85 -0.61 6.79
CA PRO A 95 10.11 -1.83 6.02
C PRO A 95 9.77 -3.13 6.76
N GLY A 96 9.87 -3.08 8.09
CA GLY A 96 9.54 -4.16 9.01
C GLY A 96 8.06 -4.48 9.16
N TYR A 97 7.16 -3.61 8.71
CA TYR A 97 5.73 -3.77 8.97
C TYR A 97 5.11 -4.86 8.08
N TYR A 98 5.02 -6.07 8.65
CA TYR A 98 4.74 -7.28 7.90
C TYR A 98 3.32 -7.31 7.30
N VAL A 99 2.36 -6.61 7.89
CA VAL A 99 0.97 -6.59 7.40
C VAL A 99 0.89 -5.95 6.01
N ALA A 100 1.60 -4.85 5.78
CA ALA A 100 1.67 -4.21 4.46
C ALA A 100 2.44 -5.07 3.45
N GLN A 101 3.51 -5.75 3.89
CA GLN A 101 4.26 -6.70 3.07
C GLN A 101 3.35 -7.86 2.62
N ARG A 102 2.57 -8.43 3.55
CA ARG A 102 1.61 -9.50 3.27
C ARG A 102 0.55 -9.05 2.27
N ALA A 103 -0.03 -7.87 2.46
CA ALA A 103 -1.02 -7.31 1.54
C ALA A 103 -0.46 -7.14 0.12
N LEU A 104 0.72 -6.52 -0.04
CA LEU A 104 1.39 -6.41 -1.32
C LEU A 104 1.71 -7.78 -1.93
N GLY A 105 2.11 -8.76 -1.13
CA GLY A 105 2.33 -10.14 -1.53
C GLY A 105 1.09 -10.74 -2.20
N PHE A 106 -0.08 -10.67 -1.55
CA PHE A 106 -1.33 -11.19 -2.10
C PHE A 106 -1.84 -10.42 -3.32
N ILE A 107 -1.71 -9.09 -3.35
CA ILE A 107 -2.06 -8.29 -4.53
C ILE A 107 -1.20 -8.71 -5.73
N ASN A 108 0.11 -8.86 -5.52
CA ASN A 108 1.03 -9.28 -6.58
C ASN A 108 0.87 -10.77 -6.95
N LEU A 109 0.44 -11.63 -6.02
CA LEU A 109 0.12 -13.03 -6.30
C LEU A 109 -1.04 -13.17 -7.30
N LYS A 110 -2.09 -12.35 -7.18
CA LYS A 110 -3.18 -12.31 -8.18
C LYS A 110 -2.67 -11.92 -9.57
N LYS A 111 -1.67 -11.04 -9.65
CA LYS A 111 -1.00 -10.70 -10.91
C LYS A 111 -0.19 -11.89 -11.45
N CYS A 112 0.50 -12.63 -10.58
CA CYS A 112 1.16 -13.88 -10.96
C CYS A 112 0.17 -14.91 -11.52
N GLU A 113 -0.98 -15.10 -10.89
CA GLU A 113 -2.03 -16.03 -11.35
C GLU A 113 -2.52 -15.68 -12.76
N ALA A 114 -2.88 -14.40 -12.98
CA ALA A 114 -3.31 -13.91 -14.29
C ALA A 114 -2.25 -14.12 -15.38
N LEU A 115 -0.98 -13.89 -15.07
CA LEU A 115 0.13 -14.15 -16.00
C LEU A 115 0.39 -15.65 -16.20
N GLY A 116 0.23 -16.47 -15.16
CA GLY A 116 0.35 -17.92 -15.22
C GLY A 116 -0.68 -18.58 -16.13
N HIS A 117 -1.91 -18.04 -16.18
CA HIS A 117 -2.91 -18.46 -17.15
C HIS A 117 -2.47 -18.22 -18.59
N LYS A 118 -1.80 -17.09 -18.88
CA LYS A 118 -1.24 -16.81 -20.22
C LYS A 118 -0.13 -17.80 -20.59
N VAL A 119 0.77 -18.10 -19.65
CA VAL A 119 1.81 -19.14 -19.83
C VAL A 119 1.18 -20.49 -20.18
N THR A 120 0.15 -20.88 -19.44
CA THR A 120 -0.55 -22.16 -19.63
C THR A 120 -1.25 -22.22 -20.99
N ALA A 121 -1.98 -21.16 -21.35
CA ALA A 121 -2.67 -21.08 -22.64
C ALA A 121 -1.68 -21.14 -23.82
N ALA A 122 -0.55 -20.44 -23.72
CA ALA A 122 0.48 -20.48 -24.75
C ALA A 122 1.11 -21.88 -24.92
N ALA A 123 1.36 -22.57 -23.80
CA ALA A 123 1.85 -23.95 -23.81
C ALA A 123 0.83 -24.92 -24.45
N GLN A 124 -0.45 -24.80 -24.12
CA GLN A 124 -1.54 -25.61 -24.70
C GLN A 124 -1.67 -25.38 -26.20
N ALA A 125 -1.53 -24.12 -26.66
CA ALA A 125 -1.52 -23.76 -28.07
C ALA A 125 -0.23 -24.21 -28.80
N LYS A 126 0.74 -24.78 -28.10
CA LYS A 126 2.08 -25.13 -28.62
C LYS A 126 2.77 -23.95 -29.31
N ASN A 127 2.50 -22.72 -28.86
CA ASN A 127 3.08 -21.51 -29.41
C ASN A 127 4.32 -21.13 -28.58
N GLU A 128 5.49 -21.52 -29.06
CA GLU A 128 6.76 -21.34 -28.35
C GLU A 128 7.12 -19.86 -28.13
N SER A 129 6.90 -19.01 -29.13
CA SER A 129 7.17 -17.56 -29.03
C SER A 129 6.33 -16.92 -27.93
N LEU A 130 5.01 -17.15 -27.95
CA LEU A 130 4.08 -16.63 -26.95
C LEU A 130 4.35 -17.21 -25.56
N TYR A 131 4.74 -18.48 -25.48
CA TYR A 131 5.11 -19.12 -24.22
C TYR A 131 6.32 -18.42 -23.60
N ASN A 132 7.37 -18.20 -24.38
CA ASN A 132 8.59 -17.55 -23.91
C ASN A 132 8.34 -16.11 -23.45
N GLU A 133 7.55 -15.35 -24.20
CA GLU A 133 7.15 -13.98 -23.82
C GLU A 133 6.32 -13.97 -22.52
N SER A 134 5.27 -14.80 -22.47
CA SER A 134 4.39 -14.89 -21.30
C SER A 134 5.15 -15.36 -20.06
N PHE A 135 6.04 -16.34 -20.21
CA PHE A 135 6.85 -16.85 -19.11
C PHE A 135 7.85 -15.82 -18.61
N LYS A 136 8.44 -15.00 -19.49
CA LYS A 136 9.29 -13.88 -19.09
C LYS A 136 8.53 -12.87 -18.24
N ALA A 137 7.31 -12.50 -18.65
CA ALA A 137 6.45 -11.60 -17.87
C ALA A 137 6.06 -12.20 -16.52
N TYR A 138 5.62 -13.46 -16.51
CA TYR A 138 5.30 -14.21 -15.30
C TYR A 138 6.50 -14.27 -14.33
N LYS A 139 7.68 -14.67 -14.82
CA LYS A 139 8.90 -14.75 -14.01
C LYS A 139 9.28 -13.40 -13.40
N LYS A 140 9.17 -12.31 -14.17
CA LYS A 140 9.40 -10.95 -13.65
C LYS A 140 8.45 -10.65 -12.49
N GLN A 141 7.17 -10.93 -12.65
CA GLN A 141 6.17 -10.68 -11.61
C GLN A 141 6.39 -11.55 -10.36
N VAL A 142 6.74 -12.82 -10.52
CA VAL A 142 7.09 -13.71 -9.41
C VAL A 142 8.29 -13.17 -8.61
N LEU A 143 9.34 -12.72 -9.29
CA LEU A 143 10.52 -12.14 -8.64
C LEU A 143 10.22 -10.85 -7.88
N LEU A 144 9.25 -10.06 -8.35
CA LEU A 144 8.75 -8.88 -7.61
C LEU A 144 7.92 -9.28 -6.39
N THR A 145 7.24 -10.43 -6.44
CA THR A 145 6.30 -10.88 -5.40
C THR A 145 7.01 -11.57 -4.24
N ILE A 146 8.06 -12.35 -4.54
CA ILE A 146 8.80 -13.15 -3.56
C ILE A 146 9.27 -12.34 -2.33
N PRO A 147 9.92 -11.16 -2.47
CA PRO A 147 10.41 -10.41 -1.32
C PRO A 147 9.31 -10.02 -0.31
N TYR A 148 8.10 -9.77 -0.79
CA TYR A 148 6.94 -9.46 0.07
C TYR A 148 6.57 -10.66 0.95
N PHE A 149 6.52 -11.86 0.37
CA PHE A 149 6.24 -13.08 1.11
C PHE A 149 7.42 -13.53 1.97
N GLU A 150 8.68 -13.32 1.55
CA GLU A 150 9.84 -13.57 2.41
C GLU A 150 9.78 -12.71 3.67
N LYS A 151 9.52 -11.40 3.52
CA LYS A 151 9.42 -10.50 4.66
C LYS A 151 8.22 -10.84 5.55
N SER A 152 7.06 -11.12 4.97
CA SER A 152 5.88 -11.55 5.74
C SER A 152 6.16 -12.85 6.50
N GLN A 153 6.74 -13.86 5.85
CA GLN A 153 7.06 -15.15 6.46
C GLN A 153 8.11 -15.02 7.57
N ALA A 154 9.09 -14.12 7.39
CA ALA A 154 10.11 -13.88 8.39
C ALA A 154 9.54 -13.26 9.68
N CYS A 155 8.55 -12.38 9.54
CA CYS A 155 7.97 -11.64 10.67
C CYS A 155 6.76 -12.32 11.32
N ASP A 156 6.00 -13.10 10.55
CA ASP A 156 4.79 -13.77 10.99
C ASP A 156 4.68 -15.09 10.23
N ALA A 157 5.40 -16.09 10.74
CA ALA A 157 5.56 -17.37 10.09
C ALA A 157 4.24 -18.16 10.08
N ASP A 158 3.80 -18.55 8.89
CA ASP A 158 2.64 -19.44 8.73
C ASP A 158 2.84 -20.40 7.56
N ASP A 159 2.28 -21.61 7.67
CA ASP A 159 2.48 -22.67 6.68
C ASP A 159 1.92 -22.29 5.31
N ASN A 160 0.84 -21.50 5.27
CA ASN A 160 0.22 -21.09 4.02
C ASN A 160 1.14 -20.14 3.24
N THR A 161 1.71 -19.13 3.90
CA THR A 161 2.66 -18.19 3.29
C THR A 161 3.94 -18.91 2.85
N LEU A 162 4.46 -19.84 3.66
CA LEU A 162 5.61 -20.65 3.28
C LEU A 162 5.33 -21.52 2.04
N ASN A 163 4.14 -22.12 1.96
CA ASN A 163 3.73 -22.91 0.80
C ASN A 163 3.61 -22.05 -0.47
N ILE A 164 3.03 -20.85 -0.38
CA ILE A 164 2.98 -19.90 -1.49
C ILE A 164 4.40 -19.53 -1.95
N LEU A 165 5.26 -19.10 -1.01
CA LEU A 165 6.62 -18.68 -1.30
C LEU A 165 7.45 -19.80 -1.97
N THR A 166 7.39 -21.02 -1.44
CA THR A 166 8.10 -22.16 -2.02
C THR A 166 7.53 -22.55 -3.39
N GLY A 167 6.21 -22.45 -3.57
CA GLY A 167 5.54 -22.64 -4.86
C GLY A 167 6.00 -21.64 -5.91
N LEU A 168 6.11 -20.36 -5.54
CA LEU A 168 6.61 -19.29 -6.41
C LEU A 168 8.05 -19.55 -6.86
N TYR A 169 8.95 -19.96 -5.97
CA TYR A 169 10.31 -20.33 -6.37
C TYR A 169 10.35 -21.51 -7.36
N LYS A 170 9.54 -22.55 -7.10
CA LYS A 170 9.45 -23.73 -7.97
C LYS A 170 8.89 -23.37 -9.36
N SER A 171 7.87 -22.50 -9.43
CA SER A 171 7.21 -22.14 -10.68
C SER A 171 8.15 -21.42 -11.68
N ILE A 172 9.16 -20.71 -11.18
CA ILE A 172 10.20 -20.07 -12.01
C ILE A 172 11.50 -20.88 -12.11
N LYS A 173 11.50 -22.14 -11.65
CA LYS A 173 12.66 -23.05 -11.61
C LYS A 173 13.85 -22.51 -10.79
N ALA A 174 13.58 -21.71 -9.76
CA ALA A 174 14.58 -21.13 -8.87
C ALA A 174 14.75 -21.96 -7.58
N THR A 175 14.85 -23.29 -7.71
CA THR A 175 14.90 -24.23 -6.57
C THR A 175 16.16 -24.07 -5.71
N GLN A 176 17.27 -23.62 -6.29
CA GLN A 176 18.50 -23.34 -5.54
C GLN A 176 18.27 -22.27 -4.46
N SER A 177 17.38 -21.29 -4.69
CA SER A 177 17.04 -20.26 -3.72
C SER A 177 16.36 -20.81 -2.46
N LEU A 178 15.78 -22.01 -2.52
CA LEU A 178 15.17 -22.66 -1.35
C LEU A 178 16.22 -23.17 -0.36
N THR A 179 17.44 -23.51 -0.82
CA THR A 179 18.51 -24.03 0.04
C THR A 179 19.01 -23.03 1.07
N THR A 180 18.84 -21.73 0.80
CA THR A 180 19.23 -20.63 1.70
C THR A 180 18.03 -19.86 2.24
N LEU A 181 16.80 -20.36 2.04
CA LEU A 181 15.58 -19.66 2.46
C LEU A 181 15.55 -19.45 3.97
N ASP A 182 15.80 -20.49 4.78
CA ASP A 182 15.78 -20.39 6.23
C ASP A 182 16.75 -19.34 6.77
N SER A 183 17.96 -19.26 6.20
CA SER A 183 18.94 -18.24 6.57
C SER A 183 18.48 -16.83 6.20
N ARG A 184 17.85 -16.64 5.03
CA ARG A 184 17.31 -15.33 4.62
C ARG A 184 16.14 -14.90 5.51
N LEU A 185 15.23 -15.82 5.83
CA LEU A 185 14.10 -15.53 6.72
C LEU A 185 14.58 -15.11 8.11
N LYS A 186 15.59 -15.81 8.68
CA LYS A 186 16.19 -15.42 9.96
C LYS A 186 16.83 -14.02 9.91
N GLU A 187 17.45 -13.66 8.79
CA GLU A 187 18.01 -12.32 8.61
C GLU A 187 16.92 -11.26 8.52
N LEU A 188 15.89 -11.50 7.70
CA LEU A 188 14.74 -10.60 7.51
C LEU A 188 13.87 -10.44 8.77
N ALA A 189 13.98 -11.36 9.72
CA ALA A 189 13.22 -11.33 10.97
C ALA A 189 13.73 -10.26 11.97
N LYS A 190 14.95 -9.73 11.79
CA LYS A 190 15.62 -8.87 12.78
C LYS A 190 14.93 -7.52 13.01
N ASP A 191 14.21 -7.01 12.03
CA ASP A 191 13.60 -5.67 12.01
C ASP A 191 12.07 -5.72 11.86
N CYS A 192 11.45 -6.81 12.30
CA CYS A 192 10.00 -6.99 12.19
C CYS A 192 9.21 -6.06 13.12
N VAL A 193 8.13 -5.48 12.59
CA VAL A 193 7.20 -4.60 13.29
C VAL A 193 5.79 -5.18 13.15
N SER A 194 5.17 -5.51 14.27
CA SER A 194 3.82 -6.11 14.29
C SER A 194 2.70 -5.08 14.41
N LEU A 195 2.98 -3.93 15.02
CA LEU A 195 2.01 -2.87 15.25
C LEU A 195 2.58 -1.55 14.76
N LEU A 196 1.75 -0.80 14.04
CA LEU A 196 1.95 0.64 13.91
C LEU A 196 1.38 1.22 15.20
N ASP A 197 2.22 1.52 16.17
CA ASP A 197 1.78 2.17 17.42
C ASP A 197 0.97 3.45 17.09
N GLU A 198 0.18 3.96 18.04
CA GLU A 198 -0.58 5.24 17.88
C GLU A 198 0.27 6.49 18.13
#